data_AF-A0A3D5Q0G0-F1
#
_entry.id   AF-A0A3D5Q0G0-F1
#
_cell.length_a   1.000
_cell.length_b   1.000
_cell.length_c   1.000
_cell.angle_alpha   90.00
_cell.angle_beta   90.00
_cell.angle_gamma   90.00
#
_symmetry.space_group_name_H-M   'P 1'
#
loop_
_entity.id
_entity.type
_entity.pdbx_description
1 polymer ?
#
loop_
_entity_poly.entity_id
_entity_poly.type
_entity_poly.pdbx_seq_one_letter_code
_entity_poly.pdbx_strand_id
1 'polypeptide(L)'
;MTKRQSIAALILLAALTQNSEGALRCGNSLINEGAWPVEVEESCGPPDYRVKYPTATLPGLGVVQTEEHWYYNPGPQSFIRRLIFR
;
A
#
# COMPACT_ATOMS: atom_id res chain seq x y z
N MET A 1 19.80 34.23 -18.08
CA MET A 1 19.83 32.77 -17.82
C MET A 1 19.68 32.07 -19.15
N THR A 2 20.71 31.34 -19.58
CA THR A 2 20.78 30.76 -20.93
C THR A 2 19.85 29.56 -21.05
N LYS A 3 19.26 29.34 -22.23
CA LYS A 3 18.32 28.24 -22.54
C LYS A 3 18.78 26.87 -22.03
N ARG A 4 20.11 26.65 -21.99
CA ARG A 4 20.77 25.43 -21.45
C ARG A 4 20.61 25.27 -19.93
N GLN A 5 20.67 26.37 -19.17
CA GLN A 5 20.44 26.34 -17.71
C GLN A 5 18.99 26.01 -17.38
N SER A 6 18.04 26.49 -18.18
CA SER A 6 16.62 26.16 -18.03
C SER A 6 16.33 24.67 -18.25
N ILE A 7 16.98 24.05 -19.25
CA ILE A 7 16.82 22.61 -19.53
C ILE A 7 17.42 21.77 -18.40
N ALA A 8 18.60 22.13 -17.89
CA ALA A 8 19.22 21.43 -16.76
C ALA A 8 18.35 21.48 -15.49
N ALA A 9 17.73 22.63 -15.21
CA ALA A 9 16.81 22.78 -14.08
C ALA A 9 15.55 21.91 -14.21
N LEU A 10 14.98 21.80 -15.42
CA LEU A 10 13.82 20.94 -15.69
C LEU A 10 14.13 19.45 -15.51
N ILE A 11 15.33 19.01 -15.92
CA ILE A 11 15.76 17.62 -15.72
C ILE A 11 15.95 17.32 -14.23
N LEU A 12 16.51 18.25 -13.45
CA LEU A 12 16.65 18.09 -12.01
C LEU A 12 15.30 17.99 -11.28
N LEU A 13 14.29 18.78 -11.70
CA LEU A 13 12.96 18.71 -11.08
C LEU A 13 12.24 17.39 -11.40
N ALA A 14 12.42 16.84 -12.60
CA ALA A 14 11.82 15.55 -12.97
C ALA A 14 12.43 14.37 -12.19
N ALA A 15 13.69 14.48 -11.73
CA ALA A 15 14.35 13.46 -10.92
C ALA A 15 13.83 13.39 -9.47
N LEU A 16 13.02 14.36 -9.02
CA LEU A 16 12.46 14.43 -7.67
C LEU A 16 11.06 13.81 -7.56
N THR A 17 10.55 13.16 -8.60
CA THR A 17 9.28 12.44 -8.50
C THR A 17 9.47 11.21 -7.61
N GLN A 18 9.19 11.36 -6.32
CA GLN A 18 9.17 10.29 -5.35
C GLN A 18 8.18 9.23 -5.82
N ASN A 19 8.58 7.96 -5.79
CA ASN A 19 7.69 6.83 -5.99
C ASN A 19 6.53 6.97 -5.02
N SER A 20 5.30 7.08 -5.51
CA SER A 20 4.14 6.97 -4.62
C SER A 20 4.07 5.53 -4.13
N GLU A 21 4.60 5.27 -2.94
CA GLU A 21 4.23 4.08 -2.18
C GLU A 21 2.70 4.06 -2.07
N GLY A 22 2.08 2.89 -2.21
CA GLY A 22 0.63 2.74 -2.28
C GLY A 22 -0.06 3.16 -0.98
N ALA A 23 -0.32 4.45 -0.82
CA ALA A 23 -0.94 4.96 0.40
C ALA A 23 -2.47 4.77 0.37
N LEU A 24 -3.01 4.21 1.44
CA LEU A 24 -4.43 4.03 1.67
C LEU A 24 -4.98 5.21 2.48
N ARG A 25 -5.95 5.93 1.95
CA ARG A 25 -6.59 7.06 2.66
C ARG A 25 -7.89 6.63 3.34
N CYS A 26 -7.95 6.78 4.65
CA CYS A 26 -9.12 6.52 5.49
C CYS A 26 -9.61 7.83 6.10
N GLY A 27 -10.60 8.45 5.44
CA GLY A 27 -11.05 9.80 5.79
C GLY A 27 -9.91 10.82 5.70
N ASN A 28 -9.49 11.35 6.85
CA ASN A 28 -8.39 12.30 6.97
C ASN A 28 -7.02 11.65 7.25
N SER A 29 -6.97 10.35 7.52
CA SER A 29 -5.73 9.61 7.78
C SER A 29 -5.16 9.05 6.48
N LEU A 30 -3.84 9.15 6.33
CA LEU A 30 -3.08 8.55 5.24
C LEU A 30 -2.21 7.43 5.81
N ILE A 31 -2.48 6.20 5.39
CA ILE A 31 -1.76 5.00 5.80
C ILE A 31 -0.80 4.61 4.69
N ASN A 32 0.47 4.47 5.01
CA ASN A 32 1.49 4.05 4.04
C ASN A 32 1.62 2.52 4.02
N GLU A 33 2.25 2.01 2.96
CA GLU A 33 2.66 0.61 2.92
C GLU A 33 3.59 0.30 4.10
N GLY A 34 3.42 -0.88 4.72
CA GLY A 34 4.20 -1.29 5.89
C GLY A 34 3.65 -0.80 7.24
N ALA A 35 2.54 -0.08 7.27
CA ALA A 35 1.83 0.22 8.53
C ALA A 35 1.44 -1.06 9.28
N TRP A 36 1.43 -0.99 10.60
CA TRP A 36 1.05 -2.12 11.44
C TRP A 36 -0.46 -2.38 11.33
N PRO A 37 -0.93 -3.64 11.34
CA PRO A 37 -2.36 -3.95 11.24
C PRO A 37 -3.23 -3.20 12.26
N VAL A 38 -2.72 -3.01 13.49
CA VAL A 38 -3.42 -2.27 14.54
C VAL A 38 -3.59 -0.79 14.21
N GLU A 39 -2.56 -0.15 13.65
CA GLU A 39 -2.61 1.26 13.24
C GLU A 39 -3.62 1.46 12.11
N VAL A 40 -3.67 0.51 11.18
CA VAL A 40 -4.68 0.49 10.11
C VAL A 40 -6.08 0.35 10.71
N GLU A 41 -6.30 -0.60 11.61
CA GLU A 41 -7.62 -0.83 12.20
C GLU A 41 -8.10 0.36 13.03
N GLU A 42 -7.21 1.01 13.79
CA GLU A 42 -7.52 2.25 14.52
C GLU A 42 -7.84 3.43 13.60
N SER A 43 -7.19 3.52 12.43
CA SER A 43 -7.35 4.64 11.50
C SER A 43 -8.49 4.45 10.49
N CYS A 44 -8.73 3.23 10.06
CA CYS A 44 -9.64 2.87 8.97
C CYS A 44 -10.89 2.13 9.45
N GLY A 45 -10.88 1.63 10.68
CA GLY A 45 -11.85 0.64 11.14
C GLY A 45 -11.54 -0.77 10.62
N PRO A 46 -12.38 -1.74 11.01
CA PRO A 46 -12.22 -3.13 10.57
C PRO A 46 -12.41 -3.25 9.05
N PRO A 47 -11.72 -4.19 8.39
CA PRO A 47 -11.91 -4.46 6.96
C PRO A 47 -13.28 -5.12 6.71
N ASP A 48 -13.81 -4.95 5.50
CA ASP A 48 -15.02 -5.64 5.04
C ASP A 48 -14.79 -7.15 4.88
N TYR A 49 -13.57 -7.53 4.53
CA TYR A 49 -13.19 -8.94 4.43
C TYR A 49 -11.72 -9.15 4.81
N ARG A 50 -11.45 -10.23 5.57
CA ARG A 50 -10.13 -10.64 6.02
C ARG A 50 -9.91 -12.11 5.66
N VAL A 51 -8.79 -12.42 5.03
CA VAL A 51 -8.46 -13.80 4.62
C VAL A 51 -6.96 -14.05 4.74
N LYS A 52 -6.59 -15.27 5.14
CA LYS A 52 -5.19 -15.70 5.21
C LYS A 52 -4.87 -16.60 4.03
N TYR A 53 -3.78 -16.30 3.34
CA TYR A 53 -3.26 -17.11 2.24
C TYR A 53 -1.92 -17.75 2.62
N PRO A 54 -1.70 -19.04 2.30
CA PRO A 54 -0.38 -19.65 2.41
C PRO A 54 0.55 -19.05 1.35
N THR A 55 1.73 -18.57 1.76
CA THR A 55 2.76 -18.05 0.84
C THR A 55 3.92 -19.03 0.68
N ALA A 56 4.12 -19.92 1.65
CA ALA A 56 5.12 -20.98 1.56
C ALA A 56 4.62 -22.28 2.20
N THR A 57 4.83 -23.39 1.48
CA THR A 57 4.51 -24.75 1.92
C THR A 57 5.75 -25.61 1.78
N LEU A 58 6.16 -26.28 2.85
CA LEU A 58 7.30 -27.20 2.85
C LEU A 58 6.82 -28.65 2.83
N PRO A 59 7.39 -29.52 1.97
CA PRO A 59 7.08 -30.95 1.97
C PRO A 59 7.28 -31.58 3.35
N GLY A 60 6.28 -32.32 3.83
CA GLY A 60 6.30 -32.98 5.14
C GLY A 60 6.03 -32.08 6.35
N LEU A 61 6.09 -30.75 6.21
CA LEU A 61 5.83 -29.78 7.28
C LEU A 61 4.52 -28.99 7.07
N GLY A 62 4.01 -28.91 5.84
CA GLY A 62 2.80 -28.16 5.53
C GLY A 62 3.07 -26.67 5.32
N VAL A 63 2.05 -25.84 5.57
CA VAL A 63 2.14 -24.37 5.42
C VAL A 63 3.04 -23.80 6.52
N VAL A 64 4.10 -23.09 6.13
CA VAL A 64 5.07 -22.51 7.07
C VAL A 64 5.09 -20.99 7.06
N GLN A 65 4.46 -20.38 6.06
CA GLN A 65 4.29 -18.94 6.00
C GLN A 65 2.90 -18.64 5.43
N THR A 66 2.26 -17.65 6.03
CA THR A 66 1.00 -17.09 5.57
C THR A 66 1.12 -15.58 5.49
N GLU A 67 0.28 -14.99 4.65
CA GLU A 67 0.03 -13.56 4.66
C GLU A 67 -1.47 -13.32 4.82
N GLU A 68 -1.83 -12.19 5.42
CA GLU A 68 -3.21 -11.80 5.64
C GLU A 68 -3.60 -10.66 4.69
N HIS A 69 -4.68 -10.85 3.94
CA HIS A 69 -5.22 -9.86 3.02
C HIS A 69 -6.46 -9.24 3.64
N TRP A 70 -6.47 -7.91 3.71
CA TRP A 70 -7.61 -7.12 4.19
C TRP A 70 -8.19 -6.34 3.04
N TYR A 71 -9.51 -6.38 2.88
CA TYR A 71 -10.24 -5.73 1.80
C TYR A 71 -11.18 -4.68 2.36
N TYR A 72 -11.12 -3.48 1.76
CA TYR A 72 -11.99 -2.35 2.06
C TYR A 72 -12.77 -1.97 0.80
N ASN A 73 -14.10 -1.98 0.87
CA ASN A 73 -15.02 -1.65 -0.20
C ASN A 73 -15.68 -0.28 0.03
N PRO A 74 -15.13 0.80 -0.55
CA PRO A 74 -15.72 2.14 -0.42
C PRO A 74 -17.05 2.33 -1.18
N GLY A 75 -17.51 1.32 -1.93
CA GLY A 75 -18.76 1.35 -2.67
C GLY A 75 -18.57 1.42 -4.20
N PRO A 76 -19.68 1.52 -4.96
CA PRO A 76 -19.71 1.23 -6.40
C PRO A 76 -18.95 2.21 -7.29
N GLN A 77 -18.60 3.40 -6.78
CA GLN A 77 -17.88 4.44 -7.53
C GLN A 77 -16.37 4.40 -7.29
N SER A 78 -15.86 3.35 -6.64
CA SER A 78 -14.45 3.26 -6.25
C SER A 78 -14.01 1.80 -6.23
N PHE A 79 -12.72 1.58 -6.50
CA PHE A 79 -12.16 0.24 -6.44
C PHE A 79 -12.02 -0.25 -5.00
N ILE A 80 -12.20 -1.55 -4.81
CA ILE A 80 -11.84 -2.24 -3.58
C ILE A 80 -10.34 -2.05 -3.35
N ARG A 81 -9.99 -1.70 -2.12
CA ARG A 81 -8.61 -1.53 -1.69
C ARG A 81 -8.17 -2.76 -0.91
N ARG A 82 -6.93 -3.19 -1.12
CA ARG A 82 -6.37 -4.36 -0.47
C ARG A 82 -5.07 -4.02 0.24
N LEU A 83 -4.94 -4.46 1.48
CA LEU A 83 -3.70 -4.44 2.24
C LEU A 83 -3.21 -5.87 2.46
N ILE A 84 -1.90 -6.06 2.47
CA ILE A 84 -1.25 -7.36 2.67
C ILE A 84 -0.31 -7.24 3.86
N PHE A 85 -0.49 -8.12 4.85
CA PHE A 85 0.33 -8.21 6.05
C PHE A 85 1.06 -9.55 6.09
N ARG A 86 2.35 -9.55 6.41
CA ARG A 86 3.24 -10.72 6.42
C ARG A 86 3.81 -10.97 7.81
#